data_AF-A0A6P7LGL8-F1
#
_entry.id   AF-A0A6P7LGL8-F1
#
_cell.length_a   1.000
_cell.length_b   1.000
_cell.length_c   1.000
_cell.angle_alpha   90.00
_cell.angle_beta   90.00
_cell.angle_gamma   90.00
#
_symmetry.space_group_name_H-M   'P 1'
#
loop_
_entity.id
_entity.type
_entity.pdbx_description
1 polymer ?
#
loop_
_entity_poly.entity_id
_entity_poly.type
_entity_poly.pdbx_seq_one_letter_code
_entity_poly.pdbx_strand_id
1 'polypeptide(L)'
;MQMVQSKGSRGLRLGGAMALSFHASQIFINCDYFPAEFSLVATVKIPKLQPKTNQYIFSLVEETSDSLLLGLRVSNNHLHFITMPTGKRGRSRLSYKDIGLDDNRWHTMVLAITGPYATLTLDCGLPLQLKQAQSFPTSLSTRGSRFYIGSRRRWRGRFSGLLRQLVLLPGSDATPQLCPTSYPSLAELSIPQVLTSTPLLPDHQGQVYAYEAETRVTVGNPPLCSRTEHGQLWFNAQSKGLLICDGLSWRDLLQNRERLDYVEDYQDLYTGSETFDIEIFSIRPEGLFMAAANRDSRPGSGIYKWSNGLFQLYQNISTHKAQAWKYFTVGNMIFLVVANSREVEPEVSIIFRWNKRQRRFIRYQTLKTHAARDWEAFIIHNQSFLVVANHRQESNHNIQSVIYRWNPNTKLFEVNQTLSTSGAYDWEFFTVGPYHFLAVANTFDGQTTTISSTIYVWVNGRFQTFQNIPTLGATDWETFQINGRFFLAVANSQKVSEHGPNVYSINSTVYELNMLTQSFIPFQDILTHSAVDWEFFSVGEEKFLVVANSHDGISYSQNSVVYRWQGYEGFVPVHSLPTFGCRDWEYFSTEDGSFLIYSSATSRLSKVFKLKTY
;
A
#
# COMPACT_ATOMS: atom_id res chain seq x y z
N MET A 1 25.55 -16.96 -0.89
CA MET A 1 24.13 -17.39 -0.87
C MET A 1 23.83 -17.97 -2.24
N GLN A 2 23.07 -19.06 -2.33
CA GLN A 2 22.73 -19.72 -3.61
C GLN A 2 21.23 -19.93 -3.64
N MET A 3 20.57 -19.67 -4.76
CA MET A 3 19.17 -20.03 -4.95
C MET A 3 19.10 -21.47 -5.48
N VAL A 4 18.21 -22.26 -4.90
CA VAL A 4 18.01 -23.67 -5.23
C VAL A 4 16.53 -23.90 -5.45
N GLN A 5 16.18 -24.45 -6.61
CA GLN A 5 14.83 -24.94 -6.87
C GLN A 5 14.75 -26.41 -6.44
N SER A 6 13.75 -26.75 -5.62
CA SER A 6 13.55 -28.10 -5.12
C SER A 6 12.06 -28.44 -5.13
N LYS A 7 11.68 -29.41 -5.98
CA LYS A 7 10.29 -29.87 -6.20
C LYS A 7 9.31 -28.73 -6.52
N GLY A 8 9.69 -27.83 -7.43
CA GLY A 8 8.82 -26.72 -7.90
C GLY A 8 8.91 -25.44 -7.06
N SER A 9 9.47 -25.48 -5.86
CA SER A 9 9.61 -24.31 -4.98
C SER A 9 11.07 -23.87 -4.85
N ARG A 10 11.29 -22.56 -4.76
CA ARG A 10 12.62 -21.94 -4.65
C ARG A 10 12.99 -21.64 -3.20
N GLY A 11 14.27 -21.79 -2.87
CA GLY A 11 14.83 -21.52 -1.56
C GLY A 11 16.26 -21.04 -1.62
N LEU A 12 16.72 -20.39 -0.56
CA LEU A 12 18.08 -19.88 -0.45
C LEU A 12 18.93 -20.81 0.41
N ARG A 13 19.99 -21.36 -0.19
CA ARG A 13 21.07 -22.05 0.50
C ARG A 13 22.10 -21.02 0.99
N LEU A 14 22.39 -21.06 2.28
CA LEU A 14 23.27 -20.10 2.94
C LEU A 14 24.74 -20.57 2.85
N GLY A 15 25.29 -20.64 1.63
CA GLY A 15 26.71 -20.95 1.36
C GLY A 15 27.52 -19.70 1.00
N GLY A 16 28.58 -19.40 1.76
CA GLY A 16 29.49 -18.25 1.50
C GLY A 16 30.55 -18.08 2.60
N ALA A 17 31.62 -17.33 2.33
CA ALA A 17 32.69 -17.12 3.33
C ALA A 17 32.22 -16.28 4.53
N MET A 18 31.43 -15.23 4.29
CA MET A 18 30.87 -14.37 5.33
C MET A 18 29.46 -14.82 5.77
N ALA A 19 29.14 -14.56 7.04
CA ALA A 19 27.81 -14.78 7.59
C ALA A 19 26.85 -13.67 7.15
N LEU A 20 25.64 -14.05 6.69
CA LEU A 20 24.59 -13.09 6.37
C LEU A 20 24.11 -12.42 7.67
N SER A 21 24.26 -11.09 7.77
CA SER A 21 23.92 -10.35 8.99
C SER A 21 23.51 -8.91 8.71
N PHE A 22 22.73 -8.33 9.62
CA PHE A 22 22.33 -6.92 9.58
C PHE A 22 22.12 -6.38 11.00
N HIS A 23 22.17 -5.05 11.16
CA HIS A 23 21.98 -4.41 12.47
C HIS A 23 20.51 -4.50 12.91
N ALA A 24 20.28 -4.74 14.20
CA ALA A 24 18.93 -4.80 14.75
C ALA A 24 18.16 -3.48 14.59
N SER A 25 18.85 -2.33 14.55
CA SER A 25 18.26 -1.01 14.29
C SER A 25 17.64 -0.84 12.90
N GLN A 26 17.85 -1.80 11.98
CA GLN A 26 17.12 -1.82 10.70
C GLN A 26 15.69 -2.32 10.84
N ILE A 27 15.38 -3.06 11.91
CA ILE A 27 14.03 -3.56 12.23
C ILE A 27 13.45 -2.78 13.41
N PHE A 28 14.27 -2.48 14.41
CA PHE A 28 13.89 -1.79 15.64
C PHE A 28 14.28 -0.32 15.57
N ILE A 29 13.49 0.49 14.85
CA ILE A 29 13.82 1.91 14.56
C ILE A 29 13.41 2.82 15.73
N ASN A 30 12.18 2.67 16.21
CA ASN A 30 11.59 3.57 17.22
C ASN A 30 11.67 3.00 18.64
N CYS A 31 11.94 1.70 18.79
CA CYS A 31 11.98 1.00 20.05
C CYS A 31 13.08 -0.05 20.05
N ASP A 32 14.14 0.17 20.84
CA ASP A 32 15.30 -0.71 20.97
C ASP A 32 15.00 -1.99 21.80
N TYR A 33 13.74 -2.43 21.92
CA TYR A 33 13.34 -3.60 22.68
C TYR A 33 12.68 -4.65 21.79
N PHE A 34 13.05 -5.92 21.99
CA PHE A 34 12.41 -7.03 21.28
C PHE A 34 10.97 -7.22 21.79
N PRO A 35 9.98 -7.49 20.92
CA PRO A 35 8.60 -7.65 21.34
C PRO A 35 8.43 -8.77 22.36
N ALA A 36 7.60 -8.53 23.38
CA ALA A 36 7.34 -9.52 24.43
C ALA A 36 6.39 -10.65 23.97
N GLU A 37 5.53 -10.33 23.01
CA GLU A 37 4.64 -11.26 22.34
C GLU A 37 4.88 -11.18 20.84
N PHE A 38 5.07 -12.33 20.18
CA PHE A 38 5.41 -12.38 18.76
C PHE A 38 5.25 -13.79 18.19
N SER A 39 5.22 -13.88 16.86
CA SER A 39 5.42 -15.11 16.11
C SER A 39 6.70 -15.06 15.27
N LEU A 40 7.43 -16.17 15.25
CA LEU A 40 8.50 -16.42 14.30
C LEU A 40 7.99 -17.41 13.25
N VAL A 41 7.90 -16.97 12.00
CA VAL A 41 7.51 -17.82 10.87
C VAL A 41 8.73 -18.16 10.05
N ALA A 42 8.94 -19.44 9.76
CA ALA A 42 10.01 -19.86 8.87
C ALA A 42 9.57 -21.01 7.97
N THR A 43 9.91 -20.92 6.68
CA THR A 43 9.76 -22.02 5.73
C THR A 43 11.12 -22.51 5.33
N VAL A 44 11.39 -23.75 5.66
CA VAL A 44 12.71 -24.36 5.58
C VAL A 44 12.63 -25.73 4.96
N LYS A 45 13.70 -26.12 4.29
CA LYS A 45 13.95 -27.50 3.90
C LYS A 45 15.26 -27.94 4.50
N ILE A 46 15.21 -28.86 5.46
CA ILE A 46 16.37 -29.26 6.25
C ILE A 46 16.79 -30.67 5.84
N PRO A 47 18.04 -30.90 5.40
CA PRO A 47 18.52 -32.25 5.14
C PRO A 47 18.64 -33.01 6.46
N LYS A 48 18.60 -34.34 6.38
CA LYS A 48 18.74 -35.21 7.55
C LYS A 48 19.98 -34.87 8.36
N LEU A 49 19.78 -34.45 9.61
CA LEU A 49 20.85 -33.95 10.45
C LEU A 49 21.53 -35.10 11.18
N GLN A 50 22.87 -35.09 11.21
CA GLN A 50 23.61 -36.08 11.98
C GLN A 50 23.37 -35.89 13.49
N PRO A 51 23.36 -36.97 14.30
CA PRO A 51 23.27 -36.85 15.75
C PRO A 51 24.32 -35.87 16.30
N LYS A 52 23.93 -35.07 17.31
CA LYS A 52 24.77 -34.02 17.95
C LYS A 52 25.11 -32.81 17.07
N THR A 53 24.61 -32.72 15.83
CA THR A 53 24.70 -31.47 15.06
C THR A 53 23.71 -30.42 15.58
N ASN A 54 24.15 -29.16 15.61
CA ASN A 54 23.33 -28.03 16.03
C ASN A 54 23.54 -26.91 15.02
N GLN A 55 22.47 -26.41 14.42
CA GLN A 55 22.53 -25.36 13.42
C GLN A 55 21.57 -24.22 13.76
N TYR A 56 21.96 -22.97 13.51
CA TYR A 56 21.09 -21.82 13.73
C TYR A 56 20.36 -21.42 12.46
N ILE A 57 19.04 -21.35 12.51
CA ILE A 57 18.25 -20.71 11.44
C ILE A 57 18.46 -19.20 11.51
N PHE A 58 18.40 -18.63 12.72
CA PHE A 58 18.88 -17.28 12.97
C PHE A 58 19.35 -17.11 14.41
N SER A 59 20.08 -16.02 14.66
CA SER A 59 20.42 -15.55 15.99
C SER A 59 20.49 -14.03 16.08
N LEU A 60 20.24 -13.48 17.26
CA LEU A 60 20.49 -12.11 17.63
C LEU A 60 21.66 -12.08 18.62
N VAL A 61 22.71 -11.33 18.28
CA VAL A 61 23.96 -11.32 19.05
C VAL A 61 24.36 -9.88 19.35
N GLU A 62 24.70 -9.59 20.61
CA GLU A 62 25.26 -8.30 21.02
C GLU A 62 26.68 -8.14 20.47
N GLU A 63 26.96 -7.03 19.79
CA GLU A 63 28.20 -6.88 19.02
C GLU A 63 29.45 -6.83 19.90
N THR A 64 29.35 -6.12 21.04
CA THR A 64 30.47 -5.85 21.95
C THR A 64 30.91 -7.10 22.73
N SER A 65 29.95 -7.89 23.22
CA SER A 65 30.21 -9.04 24.10
C SER A 65 30.21 -10.39 23.37
N ASP A 66 29.78 -10.44 22.10
CA ASP A 66 29.51 -11.69 21.35
C ASP A 66 28.47 -12.62 22.06
N SER A 67 27.64 -12.03 22.93
CA SER A 67 26.62 -12.75 23.68
C SER A 67 25.39 -13.04 22.80
N LEU A 68 24.89 -14.28 22.85
CA LEU A 68 23.67 -14.65 22.15
C LEU A 68 22.47 -14.16 22.96
N LEU A 69 21.71 -13.20 22.45
CA LEU A 69 20.48 -12.71 23.09
C LEU A 69 19.30 -13.64 22.79
N LEU A 70 19.15 -14.00 21.50
CA LEU A 70 18.06 -14.81 20.97
C LEU A 70 18.58 -15.78 19.91
N GLY A 71 18.04 -16.99 19.81
CA GLY A 71 18.32 -17.84 18.66
C GLY A 71 17.33 -18.97 18.43
N LEU A 72 16.99 -19.18 17.15
CA LEU A 72 16.23 -20.32 16.69
C LEU A 72 17.20 -21.34 16.10
N ARG A 73 17.24 -22.52 16.71
CA ARG A 73 18.27 -23.53 16.48
C ARG A 73 17.64 -24.89 16.24
N VAL A 74 18.12 -25.60 15.22
CA VAL A 74 17.70 -26.96 14.88
C VAL A 74 18.79 -27.97 15.22
N SER A 75 18.36 -29.17 15.59
CA SER A 75 19.19 -30.37 15.70
C SER A 75 18.37 -31.59 15.25
N ASN A 76 18.99 -32.76 15.13
CA ASN A 76 18.32 -33.99 14.70
C ASN A 76 16.94 -34.18 15.39
N ASN A 77 15.86 -34.11 14.61
CA ASN A 77 14.47 -34.20 15.05
C ASN A 77 14.03 -33.23 16.17
N HIS A 78 14.66 -32.05 16.29
CA HIS A 78 14.36 -31.09 17.35
C HIS A 78 14.47 -29.63 16.89
N LEU A 79 13.57 -28.79 17.42
CA LEU A 79 13.65 -27.33 17.32
C LEU A 79 13.88 -26.74 18.70
N HIS A 80 14.78 -25.76 18.78
CA HIS A 80 15.15 -25.08 20.00
C HIS A 80 15.01 -23.57 19.85
N PHE A 81 14.30 -22.96 20.78
CA PHE A 81 14.29 -21.53 20.95
C PHE A 81 15.09 -21.17 22.20
N ILE A 82 16.12 -20.33 22.06
CA ILE A 82 17.08 -20.01 23.11
C ILE A 82 17.01 -18.51 23.40
N THR A 83 16.89 -18.16 24.68
CA THR A 83 16.94 -16.78 25.17
C THR A 83 17.99 -16.66 26.27
N MET A 84 18.78 -15.58 26.23
CA MET A 84 19.71 -15.21 27.30
C MET A 84 19.47 -13.74 27.68
N PRO A 85 18.62 -13.48 28.69
CA PRO A 85 18.38 -12.13 29.15
C PRO A 85 19.64 -11.51 29.77
N THR A 86 19.94 -10.27 29.42
CA THR A 86 21.02 -9.49 30.05
C THR A 86 20.71 -9.27 31.54
N GLY A 87 21.67 -9.57 32.42
CA GLY A 87 21.56 -9.31 33.87
C GLY A 87 21.03 -10.46 34.75
N LYS A 88 20.58 -11.59 34.19
CA LYS A 88 20.23 -12.81 34.96
C LYS A 88 21.10 -14.00 34.56
N ARG A 89 21.72 -14.69 35.52
CA ARG A 89 22.39 -15.98 35.28
C ARG A 89 21.33 -17.05 34.99
N GLY A 90 20.97 -17.24 33.73
CA GLY A 90 20.06 -18.32 33.34
C GLY A 90 19.80 -18.37 31.84
N ARG A 91 20.24 -19.46 31.20
CA ARG A 91 19.85 -19.78 29.82
C ARG A 91 18.44 -20.36 29.82
N SER A 92 17.48 -19.70 29.18
CA SER A 92 16.19 -20.33 28.90
C SER A 92 16.23 -21.00 27.53
N ARG A 93 15.71 -22.23 27.46
CA ARG A 93 15.70 -23.05 26.25
C ARG A 93 14.40 -23.82 26.17
N LEU A 94 13.59 -23.48 25.18
CA LEU A 94 12.45 -24.29 24.77
C LEU A 94 12.90 -25.32 23.75
N SER A 95 12.40 -26.55 23.86
CA SER A 95 12.81 -27.66 23.01
C SER A 95 11.59 -28.48 22.60
N TYR A 96 11.24 -28.41 21.33
CA TYR A 96 10.24 -29.26 20.71
C TYR A 96 10.96 -30.50 20.15
N LYS A 97 10.49 -31.68 20.54
CA LYS A 97 11.05 -32.97 20.15
C LYS A 97 10.12 -33.64 19.16
N ASP A 98 10.66 -34.53 18.34
CA ASP A 98 9.89 -35.41 17.47
C ASP A 98 9.01 -34.66 16.45
N ILE A 99 9.53 -33.55 15.94
CA ILE A 99 8.82 -32.64 15.01
C ILE A 99 9.02 -32.97 13.53
N GLY A 100 9.98 -33.84 13.18
CA GLY A 100 10.16 -34.30 11.79
C GLY A 100 10.72 -33.28 10.80
N LEU A 101 11.31 -32.17 11.25
CA LEU A 101 11.78 -31.08 10.35
C LEU A 101 12.94 -31.47 9.40
N ASP A 102 13.74 -32.47 9.74
CA ASP A 102 14.95 -32.88 9.02
C ASP A 102 14.74 -34.09 8.11
N ASP A 103 13.61 -34.14 7.41
CA ASP A 103 13.23 -35.21 6.48
C ASP A 103 13.55 -34.90 5.00
N ASN A 104 14.24 -33.78 4.74
CA ASN A 104 14.54 -33.24 3.42
C ASN A 104 13.31 -32.80 2.59
N ARG A 105 12.19 -32.47 3.25
CA ARG A 105 11.00 -31.83 2.66
C ARG A 105 10.88 -30.38 3.11
N TRP A 106 10.00 -29.65 2.43
CA TRP A 106 9.62 -28.30 2.83
C TRP A 106 8.70 -28.39 4.04
N HIS A 107 8.94 -27.53 5.01
CA HIS A 107 8.10 -27.34 6.18
C HIS A 107 7.97 -25.86 6.48
N THR A 108 6.78 -25.45 6.89
CA THR A 108 6.50 -24.10 7.36
C THR A 108 6.12 -24.17 8.83
N MET A 109 6.85 -23.46 9.67
CA MET A 109 6.64 -23.43 11.11
C MET A 109 6.31 -22.03 11.60
N VAL A 110 5.39 -21.97 12.58
CA VAL A 110 5.03 -20.78 13.34
C VAL A 110 5.36 -21.04 14.80
N LEU A 111 6.31 -20.30 15.37
CA LEU A 111 6.58 -20.29 16.81
C LEU A 111 6.00 -19.01 17.42
N ALA A 112 4.83 -19.11 18.04
CA ALA A 112 4.14 -18.02 18.72
C ALA A 112 4.49 -17.99 20.21
N ILE A 113 4.86 -16.82 20.73
CA ILE A 113 5.17 -16.56 22.13
C ILE A 113 4.15 -15.55 22.67
N THR A 114 3.43 -15.92 23.72
CA THR A 114 2.48 -15.05 24.44
C THR A 114 2.47 -15.38 25.92
N GLY A 115 2.71 -14.38 26.76
CA GLY A 115 2.89 -14.56 28.20
C GLY A 115 3.83 -15.74 28.55
N PRO A 116 3.36 -16.74 29.32
CA PRO A 116 4.16 -17.91 29.68
C PRO A 116 4.11 -19.03 28.62
N TYR A 117 3.39 -18.87 27.53
CA TYR A 117 3.16 -19.92 26.54
C TYR A 117 4.03 -19.75 25.30
N ALA A 118 4.50 -20.87 24.78
CA ALA A 118 5.20 -20.96 23.51
C ALA A 118 4.54 -22.07 22.68
N THR A 119 3.93 -21.70 21.57
CA THR A 119 3.16 -22.59 20.70
C THR A 119 3.89 -22.75 19.38
N LEU A 120 4.20 -23.98 19.01
CA LEU A 120 4.76 -24.33 17.71
C LEU A 120 3.69 -24.99 16.86
N THR A 121 3.34 -24.37 15.74
CA THR A 121 2.46 -24.94 14.71
C THR A 121 3.32 -25.30 13.50
N LEU A 122 3.26 -26.55 13.05
CA LEU A 122 4.01 -27.04 11.89
C LEU A 122 3.02 -27.41 10.78
N ASP A 123 3.23 -26.90 9.57
CA ASP A 123 2.42 -27.17 8.38
C ASP A 123 0.91 -27.10 8.64
N CYS A 124 0.49 -26.09 9.42
CA CYS A 124 -0.90 -25.88 9.83
C CYS A 124 -1.57 -27.07 10.53
N GLY A 125 -0.76 -27.96 11.11
CA GLY A 125 -1.20 -29.06 11.94
C GLY A 125 -1.56 -28.63 13.37
N LEU A 126 -1.67 -29.63 14.25
CA LEU A 126 -2.01 -29.39 15.65
C LEU A 126 -0.88 -28.62 16.37
N PRO A 127 -1.22 -27.56 17.14
CA PRO A 127 -0.23 -26.77 17.85
C PRO A 127 0.41 -27.55 19.00
N LEU A 128 1.73 -27.52 19.07
CA LEU A 128 2.52 -28.04 20.19
C LEU A 128 2.80 -26.91 21.18
N GLN A 129 2.22 -26.97 22.37
CA GLN A 129 2.37 -25.92 23.37
C GLN A 129 3.36 -26.32 24.48
N LEU A 130 4.24 -25.39 24.84
CA LEU A 130 5.11 -25.47 26.02
C LEU A 130 4.81 -24.30 26.96
N LYS A 131 4.82 -24.56 28.26
CA LYS A 131 4.72 -23.54 29.30
C LYS A 131 6.10 -23.22 29.87
N GLN A 132 6.46 -21.94 29.85
CA GLN A 132 7.72 -21.42 30.37
C GLN A 132 7.57 -21.10 31.87
N ALA A 133 8.66 -21.26 32.63
CA ALA A 133 8.70 -20.87 34.04
C ALA A 133 8.66 -19.34 34.24
N GLN A 134 9.19 -18.60 33.27
CA GLN A 134 9.12 -17.14 33.20
C GLN A 134 8.70 -16.75 31.78
N SER A 135 7.81 -15.76 31.67
CA SER A 135 7.41 -15.18 30.38
C SER A 135 8.63 -14.58 29.65
N PHE A 136 8.49 -14.40 28.34
CA PHE A 136 9.54 -13.74 27.56
C PHE A 136 9.83 -12.33 28.11
N PRO A 137 11.11 -11.93 28.24
CA PRO A 137 11.47 -10.65 28.86
C PRO A 137 10.99 -9.46 28.01
N THR A 138 10.18 -8.58 28.60
CA THR A 138 9.77 -7.30 28.02
C THR A 138 10.93 -6.30 27.89
N SER A 139 12.01 -6.52 28.64
CA SER A 139 13.18 -5.64 28.70
C SER A 139 14.38 -6.11 27.87
N LEU A 140 14.20 -7.05 26.94
CA LEU A 140 15.29 -7.51 26.08
C LEU A 140 15.70 -6.43 25.10
N SER A 141 16.76 -5.69 25.41
CA SER A 141 17.29 -4.66 24.52
C SER A 141 17.97 -5.26 23.30
N THR A 142 17.72 -4.66 22.14
CA THR A 142 18.33 -4.97 20.84
C THR A 142 19.34 -3.90 20.42
N ARG A 143 19.57 -2.86 21.24
CA ARG A 143 20.57 -1.82 20.98
C ARG A 143 21.97 -2.43 20.85
N GLY A 144 22.70 -2.04 19.82
CA GLY A 144 24.07 -2.54 19.59
C GLY A 144 24.14 -4.04 19.27
N SER A 145 23.07 -4.62 18.74
CA SER A 145 23.02 -6.03 18.37
C SER A 145 22.85 -6.23 16.86
N ARG A 146 23.23 -7.42 16.38
CA ARG A 146 23.04 -7.86 14.98
C ARG A 146 22.27 -9.15 14.90
N PHE A 147 21.42 -9.23 13.89
CA PHE A 147 20.88 -10.49 13.42
C PHE A 147 21.92 -11.20 12.55
N TYR A 148 22.03 -12.52 12.74
CA TYR A 148 22.77 -13.43 11.88
C TYR A 148 21.80 -14.48 11.36
N ILE A 149 21.72 -14.63 10.03
CA ILE A 149 20.87 -15.61 9.37
C ILE A 149 21.71 -16.83 9.01
N GLY A 150 21.23 -18.01 9.37
CA GLY A 150 21.92 -19.28 9.15
C GLY A 150 23.16 -19.51 10.01
N SER A 151 23.42 -18.68 11.02
CA SER A 151 24.62 -18.79 11.86
C SER A 151 24.50 -18.03 13.18
N ARG A 152 25.53 -18.14 14.03
CA ARG A 152 25.77 -17.31 15.23
C ARG A 152 27.13 -16.64 15.12
N ARG A 153 27.35 -15.80 14.11
CA ARG A 153 28.62 -15.13 13.74
C ARG A 153 29.77 -16.05 13.33
N ARG A 154 29.86 -17.26 13.90
CA ARG A 154 30.92 -18.25 13.74
C ARG A 154 30.60 -19.26 12.64
N TRP A 155 31.64 -19.93 12.16
CA TRP A 155 31.55 -21.00 11.15
C TRP A 155 30.88 -22.28 11.67
N ARG A 156 31.03 -22.58 12.95
CA ARG A 156 30.46 -23.78 13.57
C ARG A 156 28.96 -23.60 13.80
N GLY A 157 28.17 -24.57 13.35
CA GLY A 157 26.71 -24.56 13.53
C GLY A 157 25.96 -23.71 12.51
N ARG A 158 26.47 -23.61 11.28
CA ARG A 158 25.76 -23.00 10.15
C ARG A 158 24.59 -23.87 9.70
N PHE A 159 23.53 -23.21 9.25
CA PHE A 159 22.38 -23.85 8.62
C PHE A 159 22.77 -24.43 7.27
N SER A 160 22.53 -25.73 7.09
CA SER A 160 22.83 -26.46 5.85
C SER A 160 21.61 -26.65 4.95
N GLY A 161 20.43 -26.22 5.38
CA GLY A 161 19.18 -26.34 4.62
C GLY A 161 18.95 -25.21 3.61
N LEU A 162 17.75 -25.20 3.05
CA LEU A 162 17.21 -24.09 2.27
C LEU A 162 16.27 -23.27 3.14
N LEU A 163 16.35 -21.94 3.03
CA LEU A 163 15.45 -20.99 3.68
C LEU A 163 14.61 -20.30 2.60
N ARG A 164 13.29 -20.36 2.71
CA ARG A 164 12.34 -19.70 1.80
C ARG A 164 11.77 -18.43 2.41
N GLN A 165 11.39 -18.46 3.69
CA GLN A 165 10.94 -17.30 4.43
C GLN A 165 11.44 -17.34 5.88
N LEU A 166 11.65 -16.18 6.47
CA LEU A 166 11.91 -15.98 7.89
C LEU A 166 11.32 -14.62 8.30
N VAL A 167 10.24 -14.64 9.07
CA VAL A 167 9.45 -13.46 9.42
C VAL A 167 9.29 -13.37 10.94
N LEU A 168 9.45 -12.17 11.48
CA LEU A 168 9.09 -11.83 12.86
C LEU A 168 7.80 -11.01 12.82
N LEU A 169 6.76 -11.48 13.51
CA LEU A 169 5.46 -10.82 13.60
C LEU A 169 5.21 -10.42 15.07
N PRO A 170 5.24 -9.14 15.45
CA PRO A 170 4.95 -8.73 16.82
C PRO A 170 3.45 -8.87 17.15
N GLY A 171 3.13 -9.16 18.42
CA GLY A 171 1.78 -9.05 19.01
C GLY A 171 0.73 -10.05 18.55
N SER A 172 1.04 -10.98 17.65
CA SER A 172 0.03 -11.86 17.06
C SER A 172 0.54 -13.29 16.86
N ASP A 173 -0.36 -14.27 17.02
CA ASP A 173 -0.19 -15.62 16.48
C ASP A 173 -0.35 -15.55 14.95
N ALA A 174 0.70 -15.88 14.20
CA ALA A 174 0.65 -15.84 12.73
C ALA A 174 -0.22 -16.97 12.13
N THR A 175 -0.58 -17.99 12.92
CA THR A 175 -1.29 -19.18 12.45
C THR A 175 -2.59 -18.86 11.70
N PRO A 176 -3.51 -18.00 12.20
CA PRO A 176 -4.76 -17.69 11.51
C PRO A 176 -4.57 -16.98 10.16
N GLN A 177 -3.46 -16.25 9.98
CA GLN A 177 -3.14 -15.58 8.72
C GLN A 177 -2.50 -16.56 7.72
N LEU A 178 -1.70 -17.50 8.21
CA LEU A 178 -0.89 -18.40 7.39
C LEU A 178 -1.65 -19.66 6.94
N CYS A 179 -2.54 -20.16 7.81
CA CYS A 179 -3.15 -21.47 7.63
C CYS A 179 -4.43 -21.60 6.79
N PRO A 180 -5.10 -20.55 6.30
CA PRO A 180 -6.08 -20.70 5.22
C PRO A 180 -5.34 -20.94 3.88
N THR A 181 -4.64 -22.07 3.74
CA THR A 181 -3.81 -22.43 2.58
C THR A 181 -4.04 -23.86 2.12
N SER A 182 -3.99 -24.08 0.80
CA SER A 182 -4.04 -25.42 0.20
C SER A 182 -2.68 -26.14 0.23
N TYR A 183 -1.59 -25.45 0.55
CA TYR A 183 -0.23 -26.01 0.58
C TYR A 183 0.49 -25.69 1.90
N PRO A 184 0.14 -26.37 3.01
CA PRO A 184 0.64 -26.01 4.34
C PRO A 184 2.16 -26.04 4.52
N SER A 185 2.84 -26.96 3.84
CA SER A 185 4.31 -27.06 3.87
C SER A 185 5.04 -25.89 3.22
N LEU A 186 4.33 -25.11 2.40
CA LEU A 186 4.82 -23.96 1.64
C LEU A 186 3.98 -22.71 1.91
N ALA A 187 3.24 -22.66 3.03
CA ALA A 187 2.39 -21.54 3.36
C ALA A 187 3.18 -20.23 3.41
N GLU A 188 2.69 -19.16 2.80
CA GLU A 188 3.47 -17.94 2.57
C GLU A 188 2.91 -16.79 3.40
N LEU A 189 3.72 -16.23 4.32
CA LEU A 189 3.37 -14.98 5.00
C LEU A 189 3.95 -13.78 4.26
N SER A 190 5.24 -13.87 3.93
CA SER A 190 5.98 -12.84 3.21
C SER A 190 7.20 -13.49 2.58
N ILE A 191 7.20 -13.55 1.25
CA ILE A 191 8.34 -14.06 0.47
C ILE A 191 8.77 -13.04 -0.58
N PRO A 192 10.08 -12.91 -0.85
CA PRO A 192 10.55 -12.18 -2.01
C PRO A 192 9.95 -12.73 -3.30
N GLN A 193 9.54 -11.85 -4.23
CA GLN A 193 8.99 -12.23 -5.54
C GLN A 193 9.89 -13.22 -6.31
N VAL A 194 11.21 -13.12 -6.17
CA VAL A 194 12.12 -14.07 -6.84
C VAL A 194 11.97 -15.53 -6.36
N LEU A 195 11.42 -15.71 -5.15
CA LEU A 195 11.14 -17.02 -4.55
C LEU A 195 9.71 -17.48 -4.80
N THR A 196 8.81 -16.67 -5.38
CA THR A 196 7.44 -17.13 -5.69
C THR A 196 7.49 -18.32 -6.63
N SER A 197 6.62 -19.29 -6.39
CA SER A 197 6.50 -20.49 -7.23
C SER A 197 5.83 -20.11 -8.55
N THR A 198 6.50 -20.37 -9.67
CA THR A 198 5.80 -20.52 -10.96
C THR A 198 4.98 -21.80 -10.92
N PRO A 199 3.66 -21.76 -11.19
CA PRO A 199 2.87 -22.97 -11.33
C PRO A 199 3.46 -23.85 -12.45
N LEU A 200 3.62 -25.15 -12.19
CA LEU A 200 3.82 -26.12 -13.24
C LEU A 200 2.51 -26.20 -14.05
N LEU A 201 2.58 -25.93 -15.35
CA LEU A 201 1.52 -26.28 -16.30
C LEU A 201 1.16 -27.77 -16.12
N PRO A 202 -0.12 -28.13 -15.93
CA PRO A 202 -0.52 -29.52 -15.84
C PRO A 202 -0.66 -30.05 -17.26
N ASP A 203 0.45 -30.40 -17.89
CA ASP A 203 0.43 -31.40 -18.94
C ASP A 203 1.81 -32.04 -19.09
N HIS A 204 1.84 -33.26 -19.60
CA HIS A 204 2.98 -34.19 -19.67
C HIS A 204 3.08 -35.15 -18.48
N GLN A 205 2.29 -36.22 -18.57
CA GLN A 205 2.62 -37.52 -17.99
C GLN A 205 4.02 -37.95 -18.45
N GLY A 206 5.01 -37.75 -17.59
CA GLY A 206 6.38 -38.23 -17.77
C GLY A 206 7.12 -38.20 -16.44
N GLN A 207 8.01 -39.17 -16.21
CA GLN A 207 8.84 -39.25 -15.01
C GLN A 207 9.51 -37.89 -14.73
N VAL A 208 9.16 -37.28 -13.59
CA VAL A 208 9.73 -36.01 -13.15
C VAL A 208 11.18 -36.25 -12.73
N TYR A 209 12.12 -35.94 -13.61
CA TYR A 209 13.52 -35.83 -13.24
C TYR A 209 13.69 -34.66 -12.27
N ALA A 210 14.25 -34.93 -11.09
CA ALA A 210 14.64 -33.90 -10.13
C ALA A 210 15.85 -33.13 -10.68
N TYR A 211 15.61 -32.07 -11.45
CA TYR A 211 16.67 -31.12 -11.77
C TYR A 211 16.89 -30.20 -10.56
N GLU A 212 18.01 -30.35 -9.86
CA GLU A 212 18.54 -29.33 -8.96
C GLU A 212 19.26 -28.30 -9.82
N ALA A 213 18.59 -27.22 -10.21
CA ALA A 213 19.25 -26.10 -10.86
C ALA A 213 19.97 -25.26 -9.78
N GLU A 214 21.29 -25.41 -9.69
CA GLU A 214 22.14 -24.59 -8.82
C GLU A 214 22.52 -23.30 -9.56
N THR A 215 22.00 -22.16 -9.09
CA THR A 215 22.41 -20.86 -9.66
C THR A 215 23.44 -20.21 -8.73
N ARG A 216 24.69 -20.09 -9.20
CA ARG A 216 25.77 -19.40 -8.47
C ARG A 216 25.69 -17.89 -8.75
N VAL A 217 25.85 -17.09 -7.71
CA VAL A 217 25.93 -15.62 -7.82
C VAL A 217 27.41 -15.23 -7.88
N THR A 218 27.86 -14.69 -9.02
CA THR A 218 29.20 -14.13 -9.22
C THR A 218 29.21 -12.62 -8.96
N VAL A 219 30.31 -12.09 -8.44
CA VAL A 219 30.45 -10.68 -8.03
C VAL A 219 31.44 -9.96 -8.97
N GLY A 220 31.04 -8.81 -9.55
CA GLY A 220 31.92 -7.99 -10.42
C GLY A 220 31.18 -7.31 -11.57
N ASN A 221 31.89 -6.95 -12.66
CA ASN A 221 31.26 -6.53 -13.93
C ASN A 221 30.81 -7.76 -14.73
N PRO A 222 29.56 -7.81 -15.23
CA PRO A 222 29.05 -8.98 -15.93
C PRO A 222 29.78 -9.19 -17.28
N PRO A 223 30.12 -10.44 -17.65
CA PRO A 223 30.53 -10.79 -19.00
C PRO A 223 29.34 -10.62 -19.96
N LEU A 224 29.53 -10.75 -21.27
CA LEU A 224 28.41 -10.75 -22.22
C LEU A 224 27.46 -11.93 -21.92
N CYS A 225 26.17 -11.66 -21.76
CA CYS A 225 25.17 -12.72 -21.60
C CYS A 225 25.00 -13.46 -22.92
N SER A 226 25.18 -14.78 -22.87
CA SER A 226 24.95 -15.67 -24.01
C SER A 226 24.26 -16.95 -23.57
N ARG A 227 24.06 -17.90 -24.49
CA ARG A 227 23.46 -19.21 -24.16
C ARG A 227 24.23 -19.98 -23.07
N THR A 228 25.53 -19.73 -22.89
CA THR A 228 26.33 -20.38 -21.83
C THR A 228 26.07 -19.80 -20.44
N GLU A 229 25.71 -18.52 -20.35
CA GLU A 229 25.37 -17.83 -19.10
C GLU A 229 23.87 -17.85 -18.83
N HIS A 230 23.05 -18.43 -19.72
CA HIS A 230 21.61 -18.50 -19.56
C HIS A 230 21.22 -19.09 -18.19
N GLY A 231 20.41 -18.34 -17.45
CA GLY A 231 19.97 -18.67 -16.10
C GLY A 231 20.98 -18.32 -15.00
N GLN A 232 22.18 -17.82 -15.30
CA GLN A 232 23.15 -17.40 -14.28
C GLN A 232 22.75 -16.07 -13.64
N LEU A 233 23.11 -15.91 -12.36
CA LEU A 233 22.87 -14.71 -11.57
C LEU A 233 24.16 -13.92 -11.38
N TRP A 234 24.10 -12.62 -11.56
CA TRP A 234 25.25 -11.72 -11.43
C TRP A 234 24.96 -10.60 -10.44
N PHE A 235 25.77 -10.47 -9.41
CA PHE A 235 25.65 -9.38 -8.45
C PHE A 235 26.68 -8.29 -8.75
N ASN A 236 26.19 -7.13 -9.17
CA ASN A 236 27.02 -5.95 -9.33
C ASN A 236 27.16 -5.26 -7.97
N ALA A 237 28.35 -5.38 -7.35
CA ALA A 237 28.62 -4.78 -6.04
C ALA A 237 28.62 -3.24 -6.06
N GLN A 238 28.82 -2.61 -7.22
CA GLN A 238 28.87 -1.16 -7.37
C GLN A 238 27.47 -0.55 -7.51
N SER A 239 26.58 -1.18 -8.28
CA SER A 239 25.19 -0.76 -8.43
C SER A 239 24.22 -1.44 -7.45
N LYS A 240 24.72 -2.32 -6.58
CA LYS A 240 23.94 -3.16 -5.65
C LYS A 240 22.83 -3.98 -6.36
N GLY A 241 22.97 -4.20 -7.66
CA GLY A 241 21.97 -4.87 -8.49
C GLY A 241 22.26 -6.36 -8.67
N LEU A 242 21.21 -7.18 -8.70
CA LEU A 242 21.27 -8.59 -9.06
C LEU A 242 20.70 -8.75 -10.46
N LEU A 243 21.41 -9.38 -11.37
CA LEU A 243 21.01 -9.60 -12.77
C LEU A 243 20.82 -11.10 -13.03
N ILE A 244 19.98 -11.47 -13.99
CA ILE A 244 19.87 -12.83 -14.56
C ILE A 244 20.07 -12.79 -16.07
N CYS A 245 20.86 -13.71 -16.61
CA CYS A 245 21.05 -13.81 -18.06
C CYS A 245 19.93 -14.63 -18.69
N ASP A 246 19.20 -14.08 -19.66
CA ASP A 246 18.13 -14.76 -20.41
C ASP A 246 18.62 -15.50 -21.67
N GLY A 247 19.95 -15.62 -21.83
CA GLY A 247 20.60 -16.24 -22.97
C GLY A 247 20.93 -15.29 -24.12
N LEU A 248 20.46 -14.04 -24.04
CA LEU A 248 20.72 -12.96 -25.00
C LEU A 248 21.18 -11.67 -24.32
N SER A 249 20.66 -11.38 -23.12
CA SER A 249 20.91 -10.15 -22.38
C SER A 249 20.80 -10.36 -20.86
N TRP A 250 21.50 -9.53 -20.09
CA TRP A 250 21.31 -9.49 -18.64
C TRP A 250 20.04 -8.70 -18.30
N ARG A 251 19.20 -9.27 -17.44
CA ARG A 251 17.95 -8.71 -16.92
C ARG A 251 18.13 -8.38 -15.44
N ASP A 252 17.79 -7.17 -14.99
CA ASP A 252 17.80 -6.85 -13.57
C ASP A 252 16.71 -7.63 -12.80
N LEU A 253 17.12 -8.25 -11.69
CA LEU A 253 16.29 -8.92 -10.68
C LEU A 253 16.21 -8.16 -9.36
N LEU A 254 17.25 -7.38 -9.04
CA LEU A 254 17.22 -6.34 -8.01
C LEU A 254 17.75 -5.09 -8.70
N GLN A 255 16.87 -4.18 -9.10
CA GLN A 255 17.31 -2.84 -9.49
C GLN A 255 17.88 -2.11 -8.27
N ASN A 256 18.78 -1.17 -8.51
CA ASN A 256 19.07 -0.14 -7.52
C ASN A 256 17.72 0.49 -7.16
N ARG A 257 17.27 0.26 -5.92
CA ARG A 257 15.89 0.56 -5.52
C ARG A 257 15.72 2.07 -5.54
N GLU A 258 15.06 2.56 -6.57
CA GLU A 258 14.59 3.94 -6.60
C GLU A 258 13.75 4.14 -5.34
N ARG A 259 14.32 4.88 -4.39
CA ARG A 259 13.75 5.10 -3.07
C ARG A 259 13.63 6.59 -2.84
N LEU A 260 12.50 7.02 -2.29
CA LEU A 260 12.29 8.41 -1.93
C LEU A 260 13.30 8.81 -0.85
N ASP A 261 14.10 9.83 -1.17
CA ASP A 261 15.05 10.44 -0.23
C ASP A 261 14.39 11.63 0.46
N TYR A 262 14.07 12.65 -0.34
CA TYR A 262 13.42 13.86 0.13
C TYR A 262 12.51 14.44 -0.95
N VAL A 263 11.65 15.34 -0.49
CA VAL A 263 10.68 16.08 -1.28
C VAL A 263 11.19 17.52 -1.39
N GLU A 264 11.37 18.03 -2.60
CA GLU A 264 11.92 19.35 -2.88
C GLU A 264 10.83 20.28 -3.44
N ASP A 265 10.67 21.49 -2.91
CA ASP A 265 9.83 22.54 -3.54
C ASP A 265 10.31 22.76 -4.98
N TYR A 266 9.40 22.67 -5.95
CA TYR A 266 9.75 22.69 -7.37
C TYR A 266 9.11 23.84 -8.14
N GLN A 267 7.81 24.07 -7.93
CA GLN A 267 7.09 25.16 -8.59
C GLN A 267 6.02 25.75 -7.66
N ASP A 268 6.06 27.07 -7.49
CA ASP A 268 4.92 27.84 -6.99
C ASP A 268 3.93 28.07 -8.15
N LEU A 269 2.73 27.52 -8.03
CA LEU A 269 1.68 27.61 -9.03
C LEU A 269 0.56 28.53 -8.52
N TYR A 270 0.53 29.76 -9.04
CA TYR A 270 -0.55 30.71 -8.76
C TYR A 270 -1.72 30.48 -9.70
N THR A 271 -2.83 30.01 -9.15
CA THR A 271 -4.08 29.82 -9.89
C THR A 271 -4.98 31.06 -9.85
N GLY A 272 -6.13 31.00 -10.52
CA GLY A 272 -7.04 32.16 -10.64
C GLY A 272 -7.66 32.61 -9.30
N SER A 273 -7.84 31.69 -8.36
CA SER A 273 -8.37 31.88 -7.00
C SER A 273 -7.98 30.68 -6.13
N GLU A 274 -8.52 30.56 -4.92
CA GLU A 274 -8.44 29.32 -4.14
C GLU A 274 -8.89 28.12 -4.99
N THR A 275 -8.21 27.00 -4.79
CA THR A 275 -8.36 25.78 -5.58
C THR A 275 -8.81 24.66 -4.65
N PHE A 276 -9.96 24.08 -4.93
CA PHE A 276 -10.54 23.02 -4.09
C PHE A 276 -10.11 21.62 -4.47
N ASP A 277 -9.63 21.45 -5.70
CA ASP A 277 -9.28 20.18 -6.30
C ASP A 277 -8.39 20.44 -7.52
N ILE A 278 -7.52 19.49 -7.82
CA ILE A 278 -6.60 19.47 -8.95
C ILE A 278 -6.75 18.10 -9.60
N GLU A 279 -7.16 18.06 -10.87
CA GLU A 279 -7.19 16.80 -11.62
C GLU A 279 -6.02 16.76 -12.61
N ILE A 280 -5.14 15.76 -12.50
CA ILE A 280 -3.98 15.56 -13.39
C ILE A 280 -4.30 14.55 -14.49
N PHE A 281 -4.13 14.92 -15.76
CA PHE A 281 -4.46 14.04 -16.88
C PHE A 281 -3.57 14.23 -18.10
N SER A 282 -3.45 13.17 -18.90
CA SER A 282 -2.66 13.17 -20.13
C SER A 282 -3.53 13.02 -21.38
N ILE A 283 -3.28 13.87 -22.37
CA ILE A 283 -3.89 13.78 -23.70
C ILE A 283 -2.80 13.39 -24.69
N ARG A 284 -2.89 12.23 -25.34
CA ARG A 284 -1.92 11.84 -26.39
C ARG A 284 -2.32 12.42 -27.75
N PRO A 285 -1.40 13.04 -28.52
CA PRO A 285 0.02 13.32 -28.25
C PRO A 285 0.28 14.72 -27.64
N GLU A 286 -0.74 15.37 -27.10
CA GLU A 286 -0.70 16.77 -26.66
C GLU A 286 0.20 17.01 -25.43
N GLY A 287 0.25 16.07 -24.49
CA GLY A 287 1.07 16.12 -23.28
C GLY A 287 0.27 15.97 -21.99
N LEU A 288 0.92 16.31 -20.87
CA LEU A 288 0.35 16.32 -19.52
C LEU A 288 -0.34 17.66 -19.24
N PHE A 289 -1.50 17.59 -18.61
CA PHE A 289 -2.34 18.71 -18.24
C PHE A 289 -2.80 18.57 -16.79
N MET A 290 -3.32 19.67 -16.28
CA MET A 290 -3.90 19.80 -14.96
C MET A 290 -5.14 20.68 -15.05
N ALA A 291 -6.24 20.32 -14.40
CA ALA A 291 -7.40 21.19 -14.21
C ALA A 291 -7.50 21.63 -12.75
N ALA A 292 -7.55 22.94 -12.49
CA ALA A 292 -7.74 23.48 -11.15
C ALA A 292 -9.20 23.84 -10.91
N ALA A 293 -9.84 23.24 -9.90
CA ALA A 293 -11.20 23.58 -9.49
C ALA A 293 -11.20 24.91 -8.70
N ASN A 294 -11.27 26.02 -9.43
CA ASN A 294 -11.18 27.34 -8.82
C ASN A 294 -12.53 27.82 -8.25
N ARG A 295 -12.46 28.43 -7.07
CA ARG A 295 -13.58 29.06 -6.36
C ARG A 295 -14.25 30.17 -7.17
N ASP A 296 -13.47 31.06 -7.78
CA ASP A 296 -14.02 32.23 -8.47
C ASP A 296 -14.63 31.89 -9.83
N SER A 297 -15.74 32.54 -10.17
CA SER A 297 -16.41 32.34 -11.47
C SER A 297 -15.81 33.15 -12.62
N ARG A 298 -14.87 34.06 -12.34
CA ARG A 298 -14.21 34.93 -13.32
C ARG A 298 -12.72 35.01 -12.99
N PRO A 299 -11.83 34.42 -13.80
CA PRO A 299 -12.09 33.79 -15.11
C PRO A 299 -12.79 32.42 -15.04
N GLY A 300 -12.90 31.82 -13.86
CA GLY A 300 -13.32 30.43 -13.67
C GLY A 300 -12.13 29.53 -13.36
N SER A 301 -12.23 28.25 -13.71
CA SER A 301 -11.17 27.25 -13.57
C SER A 301 -10.08 27.41 -14.61
N GLY A 302 -8.83 27.21 -14.20
CA GLY A 302 -7.68 27.13 -15.10
C GLY A 302 -7.36 25.69 -15.52
N ILE A 303 -7.12 25.47 -16.80
CA ILE A 303 -6.44 24.30 -17.33
C ILE A 303 -4.99 24.69 -17.58
N TYR A 304 -4.05 23.92 -17.06
CA TYR A 304 -2.61 24.12 -17.19
C TYR A 304 -2.01 22.99 -18.00
N LYS A 305 -0.94 23.28 -18.74
CA LYS A 305 -0.18 22.30 -19.51
C LYS A 305 1.23 22.23 -18.96
N TRP A 306 1.73 21.02 -18.75
CA TRP A 306 3.14 20.80 -18.45
C TRP A 306 3.99 21.10 -19.69
N SER A 307 4.81 22.15 -19.63
CA SER A 307 5.65 22.61 -20.74
C SER A 307 6.95 23.17 -20.19
N ASN A 308 8.08 22.73 -20.75
CA ASN A 308 9.42 23.14 -20.31
C ASN A 308 9.65 22.87 -18.81
N GLY A 309 9.19 21.72 -18.31
CA GLY A 309 9.34 21.32 -16.92
C GLY A 309 8.43 22.06 -15.94
N LEU A 310 7.41 22.82 -16.36
CA LEU A 310 6.52 23.54 -15.44
C LEU A 310 5.07 23.50 -15.91
N PHE A 311 4.10 23.58 -14.99
CA PHE A 311 2.72 23.84 -15.35
C PHE A 311 2.52 25.31 -15.74
N GLN A 312 1.97 25.54 -16.93
CA GLN A 312 1.67 26.87 -17.45
C GLN A 312 0.20 26.96 -17.85
N LEU A 313 -0.45 28.09 -17.56
CA LEU A 313 -1.87 28.28 -17.89
C LEU A 313 -2.08 28.10 -19.40
N TYR A 314 -2.98 27.20 -19.75
CA TYR A 314 -3.29 26.79 -21.12
C TYR A 314 -4.66 27.30 -21.58
N GLN A 315 -5.66 27.21 -20.71
CA GLN A 315 -7.03 27.60 -21.02
C GLN A 315 -7.76 28.05 -19.75
N ASN A 316 -8.56 29.10 -19.83
CA ASN A 316 -9.57 29.40 -18.81
C ASN A 316 -10.93 28.82 -19.20
N ILE A 317 -11.63 28.24 -18.23
CA ILE A 317 -12.97 27.68 -18.39
C ILE A 317 -13.90 28.34 -17.38
N SER A 318 -14.97 28.96 -17.86
CA SER A 318 -16.00 29.52 -16.98
C SER A 318 -16.73 28.42 -16.20
N THR A 319 -16.45 28.37 -14.91
CA THR A 319 -17.06 27.49 -13.90
C THR A 319 -17.70 28.33 -12.79
N HIS A 320 -18.42 27.69 -11.87
CA HIS A 320 -19.08 28.37 -10.75
C HIS A 320 -18.76 27.67 -9.45
N LYS A 321 -17.78 28.20 -8.69
CA LYS A 321 -17.32 27.60 -7.44
C LYS A 321 -17.02 26.11 -7.65
N ALA A 322 -16.15 25.83 -8.61
CA ALA A 322 -15.81 24.46 -9.00
C ALA A 322 -15.25 23.73 -7.78
N GLN A 323 -15.84 22.59 -7.43
CA GLN A 323 -15.45 21.77 -6.28
C GLN A 323 -14.46 20.68 -6.66
N ALA A 324 -14.67 20.06 -7.82
CA ALA A 324 -13.84 19.00 -8.37
C ALA A 324 -13.89 18.97 -9.90
N TRP A 325 -12.85 18.42 -10.51
CA TRP A 325 -12.78 18.02 -11.91
C TRP A 325 -12.61 16.51 -12.00
N LYS A 326 -13.17 15.89 -13.04
CA LYS A 326 -12.85 14.50 -13.39
C LYS A 326 -12.51 14.36 -14.86
N TYR A 327 -11.35 13.79 -15.15
CA TYR A 327 -10.96 13.41 -16.50
C TYR A 327 -11.44 12.00 -16.85
N PHE A 328 -11.97 11.84 -18.07
CA PHE A 328 -12.34 10.51 -18.55
C PHE A 328 -12.40 10.43 -20.08
N THR A 329 -12.46 9.20 -20.59
CA THR A 329 -12.60 8.93 -22.02
C THR A 329 -13.74 7.97 -22.31
N VAL A 330 -14.37 8.16 -23.47
CA VAL A 330 -15.35 7.21 -24.02
C VAL A 330 -14.97 6.94 -25.46
N GLY A 331 -14.45 5.73 -25.71
CA GLY A 331 -13.83 5.40 -26.99
C GLY A 331 -12.68 6.36 -27.31
N ASN A 332 -12.79 7.14 -28.39
CA ASN A 332 -11.78 8.11 -28.81
C ASN A 332 -12.08 9.56 -28.41
N MET A 333 -13.16 9.77 -27.64
CA MET A 333 -13.58 11.08 -27.13
C MET A 333 -12.99 11.29 -25.74
N ILE A 334 -12.52 12.50 -25.52
CA ILE A 334 -11.85 12.92 -24.30
C ILE A 334 -12.72 13.99 -23.65
N PHE A 335 -12.97 13.83 -22.36
CA PHE A 335 -13.86 14.69 -21.60
C PHE A 335 -13.25 15.14 -20.28
N LEU A 336 -13.76 16.27 -19.80
CA LEU A 336 -13.64 16.72 -18.42
C LEU A 336 -15.05 17.03 -17.92
N VAL A 337 -15.38 16.66 -16.69
CA VAL A 337 -16.61 17.09 -16.02
C VAL A 337 -16.24 17.91 -14.78
N VAL A 338 -16.98 19.00 -14.53
CA VAL A 338 -16.81 19.84 -13.34
C VAL A 338 -17.99 19.73 -12.39
N ALA A 339 -17.71 19.55 -11.11
CA ALA A 339 -18.67 19.72 -10.02
C ALA A 339 -18.83 21.20 -9.68
N ASN A 340 -19.93 21.84 -10.08
CA ASN A 340 -20.23 23.23 -9.66
C ASN A 340 -21.17 23.23 -8.45
N SER A 341 -20.90 24.08 -7.46
CA SER A 341 -21.71 24.18 -6.23
C SER A 341 -22.29 25.59 -6.00
N ARG A 342 -23.08 26.11 -6.94
CA ARG A 342 -23.58 27.49 -6.94
C ARG A 342 -24.92 27.62 -6.23
N GLU A 343 -25.16 28.68 -5.46
CA GLU A 343 -26.47 28.93 -4.79
C GLU A 343 -27.58 29.50 -5.72
N VAL A 344 -27.49 29.33 -7.04
CA VAL A 344 -28.49 29.88 -7.99
C VAL A 344 -29.06 28.76 -8.83
N GLU A 345 -30.37 28.58 -8.73
CA GLU A 345 -31.13 27.57 -9.46
C GLU A 345 -31.26 27.91 -10.96
N PRO A 346 -31.20 26.90 -11.87
CA PRO A 346 -30.86 25.51 -11.58
C PRO A 346 -29.36 25.31 -11.35
N GLU A 347 -29.01 24.53 -10.33
CA GLU A 347 -27.64 24.06 -10.12
C GLU A 347 -27.25 23.02 -11.18
N VAL A 348 -26.11 23.24 -11.86
CA VAL A 348 -25.68 22.40 -12.98
C VAL A 348 -24.17 22.16 -13.01
N SER A 349 -23.82 20.92 -13.32
CA SER A 349 -22.46 20.51 -13.71
C SER A 349 -22.34 20.45 -15.23
N ILE A 350 -21.13 20.62 -15.74
CA ILE A 350 -20.88 20.74 -17.19
C ILE A 350 -19.81 19.73 -17.60
N ILE A 351 -20.13 18.94 -18.61
CA ILE A 351 -19.16 18.11 -19.33
C ILE A 351 -18.59 18.93 -20.47
N PHE A 352 -17.27 18.94 -20.58
CA PHE A 352 -16.50 19.52 -21.66
C PHE A 352 -15.86 18.41 -22.49
N ARG A 353 -15.78 18.59 -23.80
CA ARG A 353 -15.10 17.68 -24.72
C ARG A 353 -13.86 18.34 -25.30
N TRP A 354 -12.77 17.59 -25.41
CA TRP A 354 -11.59 18.03 -26.14
C TRP A 354 -11.91 18.20 -27.63
N ASN A 355 -11.68 19.40 -28.16
CA ASN A 355 -11.74 19.66 -29.60
C ASN A 355 -10.34 19.50 -30.21
N LYS A 356 -10.11 18.40 -30.94
CA LYS A 356 -8.80 18.09 -31.55
C LYS A 356 -8.30 19.17 -32.52
N ARG A 357 -9.20 19.86 -33.24
CA ARG A 357 -8.82 20.91 -34.20
C ARG A 357 -8.43 22.21 -33.50
N GLN A 358 -9.17 22.60 -32.48
CA GLN A 358 -8.91 23.82 -31.70
C GLN A 358 -7.90 23.60 -30.57
N ARG A 359 -7.53 22.33 -30.30
CA ARG A 359 -6.68 21.89 -29.18
C ARG A 359 -7.12 22.52 -27.85
N ARG A 360 -8.42 22.47 -27.54
CA ARG A 360 -8.98 23.02 -26.30
C ARG A 360 -10.26 22.32 -25.90
N PHE A 361 -10.64 22.42 -24.63
CA PHE A 361 -11.92 21.93 -24.14
C PHE A 361 -13.06 22.87 -24.52
N ILE A 362 -14.18 22.30 -24.97
CA ILE A 362 -15.41 23.03 -25.30
C ILE A 362 -16.59 22.38 -24.58
N ARG A 363 -17.61 23.17 -24.19
CA ARG A 363 -18.82 22.63 -23.55
C ARG A 363 -19.46 21.56 -24.43
N TYR A 364 -19.93 20.48 -23.81
CA TYR A 364 -20.48 19.31 -24.48
C TYR A 364 -21.89 18.99 -23.98
N GLN A 365 -22.06 18.85 -22.67
CA GLN A 365 -23.33 18.48 -22.06
C GLN A 365 -23.50 19.19 -20.71
N THR A 366 -24.73 19.52 -20.35
CA THR A 366 -25.09 20.08 -19.03
C THR A 366 -25.91 19.05 -18.27
N LEU A 367 -25.57 18.80 -17.01
CA LEU A 367 -26.25 17.87 -16.12
C LEU A 367 -26.79 18.63 -14.91
N LYS A 368 -28.05 18.40 -14.56
CA LYS A 368 -28.64 18.94 -13.33
C LYS A 368 -28.00 18.25 -12.13
N THR A 369 -27.51 19.03 -11.19
CA THR A 369 -26.85 18.57 -9.96
C THR A 369 -27.33 19.37 -8.76
N HIS A 370 -26.93 18.97 -7.55
CA HIS A 370 -27.36 19.62 -6.31
C HIS A 370 -26.15 19.82 -5.39
N ALA A 371 -25.56 21.00 -5.46
CA ALA A 371 -24.31 21.36 -4.83
C ALA A 371 -23.23 20.30 -5.03
N ALA A 372 -22.95 19.96 -6.29
CA ALA A 372 -22.02 18.88 -6.63
C ALA A 372 -20.67 19.12 -5.95
N ARG A 373 -20.14 18.08 -5.28
CA ARG A 373 -18.83 18.09 -4.63
C ARG A 373 -17.78 17.36 -5.44
N ASP A 374 -18.17 16.25 -6.01
CA ASP A 374 -17.28 15.35 -6.74
C ASP A 374 -18.01 14.68 -7.92
N TRP A 375 -17.22 14.22 -8.90
CA TRP A 375 -17.61 13.33 -9.98
C TRP A 375 -16.64 12.17 -10.10
N GLU A 376 -17.15 10.93 -10.10
CA GLU A 376 -16.33 9.74 -10.37
C GLU A 376 -16.69 9.11 -11.72
N ALA A 377 -15.69 8.61 -12.45
CA ALA A 377 -15.84 8.14 -13.82
C ALA A 377 -15.29 6.72 -13.99
N PHE A 378 -16.16 5.77 -14.34
CA PHE A 378 -15.80 4.36 -14.33
C PHE A 378 -16.39 3.56 -15.50
N ILE A 379 -15.83 2.38 -15.71
CA ILE A 379 -16.25 1.46 -16.77
C ILE A 379 -16.60 0.10 -16.17
N ILE A 380 -17.79 -0.40 -16.48
CA ILE A 380 -18.25 -1.73 -16.11
C ILE A 380 -18.70 -2.44 -17.38
N HIS A 381 -18.17 -3.64 -17.66
CA HIS A 381 -18.52 -4.44 -18.84
C HIS A 381 -18.52 -3.63 -20.16
N ASN A 382 -17.48 -2.80 -20.38
CA ASN A 382 -17.32 -1.94 -21.56
C ASN A 382 -18.41 -0.86 -21.73
N GLN A 383 -19.10 -0.50 -20.64
CA GLN A 383 -20.03 0.62 -20.59
C GLN A 383 -19.45 1.71 -19.70
N SER A 384 -19.46 2.96 -20.16
CA SER A 384 -18.96 4.11 -19.42
C SER A 384 -20.05 4.72 -18.56
N PHE A 385 -19.72 5.04 -17.32
CA PHE A 385 -20.59 5.64 -16.33
C PHE A 385 -19.94 6.87 -15.71
N LEU A 386 -20.78 7.74 -15.16
CA LEU A 386 -20.38 8.84 -14.27
C LEU A 386 -21.27 8.79 -13.03
N VAL A 387 -20.76 9.14 -11.88
CA VAL A 387 -21.56 9.38 -10.67
C VAL A 387 -21.22 10.74 -10.09
N VAL A 388 -22.22 11.45 -9.56
CA VAL A 388 -22.04 12.74 -8.90
C VAL A 388 -22.31 12.66 -7.41
N ALA A 389 -21.46 13.27 -6.59
CA ALA A 389 -21.70 13.50 -5.17
C ALA A 389 -22.57 14.74 -4.99
N ASN A 390 -23.87 14.52 -4.80
CA ASN A 390 -24.82 15.61 -4.53
C ASN A 390 -24.88 15.89 -3.02
N HIS A 391 -24.47 17.08 -2.61
CA HIS A 391 -24.32 17.42 -1.20
C HIS A 391 -25.61 17.91 -0.53
N ARG A 392 -26.39 18.76 -1.21
CA ARG A 392 -27.65 19.26 -0.67
C ARG A 392 -28.53 19.85 -1.77
N GLN A 393 -29.83 19.83 -1.53
CA GLN A 393 -30.80 20.61 -2.27
C GLN A 393 -31.47 21.56 -1.28
N GLU A 394 -31.34 22.86 -1.52
CA GLU A 394 -31.73 23.89 -0.55
C GLU A 394 -31.06 23.63 0.82
N SER A 395 -31.84 23.34 1.87
CA SER A 395 -31.35 22.98 3.20
C SER A 395 -31.32 21.47 3.47
N ASN A 396 -31.84 20.63 2.58
CA ASN A 396 -31.87 19.17 2.78
C ASN A 396 -30.56 18.54 2.30
N HIS A 397 -29.83 17.92 3.22
CA HIS A 397 -28.60 17.17 2.94
C HIS A 397 -28.83 15.68 2.65
N ASN A 398 -30.03 15.15 2.91
CA ASN A 398 -30.38 13.76 2.63
C ASN A 398 -31.07 13.69 1.28
N ILE A 399 -30.25 13.62 0.23
CA ILE A 399 -30.69 13.65 -1.17
C ILE A 399 -30.06 12.51 -1.97
N GLN A 400 -30.51 12.34 -3.20
CA GLN A 400 -29.98 11.31 -4.07
C GLN A 400 -28.77 11.81 -4.86
N SER A 401 -27.72 11.01 -4.85
CA SER A 401 -26.64 11.04 -5.83
C SER A 401 -27.05 10.24 -7.08
N VAL A 402 -26.55 10.65 -8.25
CA VAL A 402 -27.04 10.16 -9.55
C VAL A 402 -25.92 9.49 -10.32
N ILE A 403 -26.17 8.28 -10.79
CA ILE A 403 -25.32 7.54 -11.72
C ILE A 403 -25.88 7.73 -13.13
N TYR A 404 -25.04 8.20 -14.03
CA TYR A 404 -25.31 8.35 -15.44
C TYR A 404 -24.60 7.26 -16.24
N ARG A 405 -25.21 6.83 -17.34
CA ARG A 405 -24.64 5.89 -18.30
C ARG A 405 -24.50 6.55 -19.66
N TRP A 406 -23.38 6.29 -20.32
CA TRP A 406 -23.16 6.71 -21.70
C TRP A 406 -24.11 5.96 -22.66
N ASN A 407 -24.89 6.71 -23.42
CA ASN A 407 -25.69 6.17 -24.50
C ASN A 407 -24.95 6.35 -25.85
N PRO A 408 -24.54 5.26 -26.52
CA PRO A 408 -23.77 5.36 -27.77
C PRO A 408 -24.56 5.92 -28.95
N ASN A 409 -25.90 5.86 -28.91
CA ASN A 409 -26.77 6.36 -29.98
C ASN A 409 -26.92 7.88 -29.91
N THR A 410 -27.24 8.40 -28.72
CA THR A 410 -27.42 9.84 -28.49
C THR A 410 -26.09 10.56 -28.26
N LYS A 411 -25.05 9.81 -27.87
CA LYS A 411 -23.74 10.31 -27.45
C LYS A 411 -23.85 11.25 -26.23
N LEU A 412 -24.76 10.94 -25.32
CA LEU A 412 -24.98 11.70 -24.10
C LEU A 412 -24.93 10.77 -22.88
N PHE A 413 -24.61 11.34 -21.73
CA PHE A 413 -24.80 10.68 -20.44
C PHE A 413 -26.25 10.84 -19.99
N GLU A 414 -26.91 9.72 -19.73
CA GLU A 414 -28.32 9.65 -19.35
C GLU A 414 -28.45 9.01 -17.97
N VAL A 415 -29.43 9.42 -17.17
CA VAL A 415 -29.63 8.87 -15.82
C VAL A 415 -29.86 7.36 -15.89
N ASN A 416 -29.08 6.61 -15.11
CA ASN A 416 -29.13 5.14 -15.05
C ASN A 416 -29.65 4.64 -13.71
N GLN A 417 -29.17 5.23 -12.61
CA GLN A 417 -29.54 4.84 -11.26
C GLN A 417 -29.40 6.04 -10.31
N THR A 418 -30.14 6.04 -9.20
CA THR A 418 -29.98 6.97 -8.09
C THR A 418 -29.63 6.20 -6.81
N LEU A 419 -28.76 6.77 -5.97
CA LEU A 419 -28.38 6.22 -4.67
C LEU A 419 -28.66 7.27 -3.58
N SER A 420 -29.32 6.86 -2.50
CA SER A 420 -29.56 7.76 -1.36
C SER A 420 -28.26 8.03 -0.62
N THR A 421 -27.94 9.31 -0.44
CA THR A 421 -26.70 9.77 0.20
C THR A 421 -26.99 10.90 1.19
N SER A 422 -26.06 11.16 2.11
CA SER A 422 -26.21 12.17 3.16
C SER A 422 -25.03 13.12 3.13
N GLY A 423 -25.21 14.29 2.52
CA GLY A 423 -24.16 15.28 2.36
C GLY A 423 -22.94 14.68 1.69
N ALA A 424 -23.11 14.03 0.53
CA ALA A 424 -22.02 13.36 -0.16
C ALA A 424 -20.91 14.35 -0.54
N TYR A 425 -19.67 13.99 -0.23
CA TYR A 425 -18.49 14.77 -0.63
C TYR A 425 -17.70 14.11 -1.75
N ASP A 426 -17.61 12.79 -1.73
CA ASP A 426 -16.73 12.03 -2.61
C ASP A 426 -17.36 10.69 -3.01
N TRP A 427 -17.01 10.24 -4.21
CA TRP A 427 -17.26 8.90 -4.72
C TRP A 427 -15.96 8.25 -5.19
N GLU A 428 -15.70 7.04 -4.72
CA GLU A 428 -14.53 6.30 -5.16
C GLU A 428 -14.92 4.96 -5.81
N PHE A 429 -14.43 4.72 -7.03
CA PHE A 429 -14.72 3.50 -7.79
C PHE A 429 -13.52 2.57 -7.81
N PHE A 430 -13.75 1.31 -7.46
CA PHE A 430 -12.70 0.31 -7.48
C PHE A 430 -13.19 -1.09 -7.84
N THR A 431 -12.25 -1.96 -8.18
CA THR A 431 -12.53 -3.36 -8.55
C THR A 431 -11.70 -4.32 -7.73
N VAL A 432 -12.34 -5.41 -7.27
CA VAL A 432 -11.65 -6.53 -6.62
C VAL A 432 -11.99 -7.80 -7.39
N GLY A 433 -11.03 -8.30 -8.17
CA GLY A 433 -11.27 -9.40 -9.09
C GLY A 433 -12.39 -9.06 -10.09
N PRO A 434 -13.47 -9.87 -10.21
CA PRO A 434 -14.58 -9.60 -11.11
C PRO A 434 -15.64 -8.65 -10.52
N TYR A 435 -15.50 -8.23 -9.26
CA TYR A 435 -16.49 -7.42 -8.58
C TYR A 435 -16.16 -5.93 -8.71
N HIS A 436 -17.19 -5.13 -8.98
CA HIS A 436 -17.10 -3.68 -9.09
C HIS A 436 -17.78 -3.03 -7.88
N PHE A 437 -17.09 -2.09 -7.26
CA PHE A 437 -17.54 -1.41 -6.06
C PHE A 437 -17.56 0.10 -6.27
N LEU A 438 -18.34 0.77 -5.42
CA LEU A 438 -18.42 2.21 -5.37
C LEU A 438 -18.59 2.64 -3.91
N ALA A 439 -17.71 3.47 -3.38
CA ALA A 439 -17.78 3.97 -2.00
C ALA A 439 -18.19 5.45 -2.01
N VAL A 440 -19.13 5.84 -1.14
CA VAL A 440 -19.49 7.25 -0.93
C VAL A 440 -18.96 7.74 0.41
N ALA A 441 -18.37 8.94 0.42
CA ALA A 441 -18.09 9.68 1.64
C ALA A 441 -19.33 10.48 2.05
N ASN A 442 -20.11 9.94 2.99
CA ASN A 442 -21.24 10.67 3.57
C ASN A 442 -20.73 11.56 4.72
N THR A 443 -20.81 12.87 4.56
CA THR A 443 -20.21 13.81 5.51
C THR A 443 -21.19 14.32 6.55
N PHE A 444 -22.42 14.67 6.15
CA PHE A 444 -23.36 15.38 7.02
C PHE A 444 -24.81 15.14 6.61
N ASP A 445 -25.67 14.77 7.56
CA ASP A 445 -27.09 14.46 7.33
C ASP A 445 -28.05 15.64 7.60
N GLY A 446 -27.52 16.83 7.89
CA GLY A 446 -28.30 17.98 8.32
C GLY A 446 -28.31 18.20 9.84
N GLN A 447 -27.87 17.22 10.63
CA GLN A 447 -27.81 17.28 12.10
C GLN A 447 -26.42 16.96 12.63
N THR A 448 -25.79 15.88 12.16
CA THR A 448 -24.49 15.40 12.64
C THR A 448 -23.57 14.95 11.52
N THR A 449 -22.27 14.92 11.83
CA THR A 449 -21.21 14.36 10.98
C THR A 449 -20.82 12.94 11.40
N THR A 450 -21.37 12.42 12.50
CA THR A 450 -21.18 11.03 12.93
C THR A 450 -22.20 10.14 12.22
N ILE A 451 -21.97 9.86 10.94
CA ILE A 451 -22.86 9.08 10.08
C ILE A 451 -22.09 7.98 9.36
N SER A 452 -22.82 7.00 8.81
CA SER A 452 -22.19 5.93 8.03
C SER A 452 -21.97 6.35 6.59
N SER A 453 -20.76 6.08 6.11
CA SER A 453 -20.43 6.04 4.69
C SER A 453 -20.72 4.65 4.14
N THR A 454 -21.06 4.56 2.85
CA THR A 454 -21.61 3.32 2.27
C THR A 454 -20.75 2.84 1.11
N ILE A 455 -20.40 1.56 1.13
CA ILE A 455 -19.81 0.85 0.01
C ILE A 455 -20.94 0.09 -0.69
N TYR A 456 -21.02 0.22 -2.00
CA TYR A 456 -21.94 -0.48 -2.88
C TYR A 456 -21.19 -1.50 -3.74
N VAL A 457 -21.88 -2.56 -4.15
CA VAL A 457 -21.39 -3.59 -5.07
C VAL A 457 -22.32 -3.70 -6.28
N TRP A 458 -21.74 -3.87 -7.47
CA TRP A 458 -22.49 -4.06 -8.71
C TRP A 458 -23.04 -5.48 -8.82
N VAL A 459 -24.36 -5.63 -8.73
CA VAL A 459 -25.06 -6.92 -8.81
C VAL A 459 -26.31 -6.78 -9.67
N ASN A 460 -26.45 -7.63 -10.68
CA ASN A 460 -27.59 -7.68 -11.60
C ASN A 460 -27.84 -6.34 -12.32
N GLY A 461 -26.77 -5.67 -12.78
CA GLY A 461 -26.88 -4.46 -13.60
C GLY A 461 -27.14 -3.16 -12.82
N ARG A 462 -26.98 -3.19 -11.49
CA ARG A 462 -27.16 -2.02 -10.61
C ARG A 462 -26.27 -2.12 -9.38
N PHE A 463 -25.95 -0.98 -8.77
CA PHE A 463 -25.29 -0.94 -7.47
C PHE A 463 -26.28 -1.24 -6.33
N GLN A 464 -25.85 -2.06 -5.38
CA GLN A 464 -26.60 -2.40 -4.16
C GLN A 464 -25.67 -2.25 -2.96
N THR A 465 -26.20 -1.91 -1.79
CA THR A 465 -25.39 -1.74 -0.57
C THR A 465 -24.63 -3.03 -0.25
N PHE A 466 -23.32 -2.90 -0.08
CA PHE A 466 -22.41 -3.96 0.32
C PHE A 466 -22.09 -3.87 1.81
N GLN A 467 -21.67 -2.69 2.27
CA GLN A 467 -21.26 -2.44 3.64
C GLN A 467 -21.49 -0.99 4.03
N ASN A 468 -21.88 -0.75 5.28
CA ASN A 468 -21.89 0.57 5.90
C ASN A 468 -20.73 0.67 6.89
N ILE A 469 -19.94 1.74 6.79
CA ILE A 469 -18.80 2.01 7.65
C ILE A 469 -19.10 3.29 8.44
N PRO A 470 -19.14 3.25 9.78
CA PRO A 470 -19.26 4.45 10.60
C PRO A 470 -18.06 5.37 10.37
N THR A 471 -18.33 6.64 10.05
CA THR A 471 -17.31 7.65 9.74
C THR A 471 -17.59 8.95 10.49
N LEU A 472 -16.62 9.87 10.51
CA LEU A 472 -16.70 11.15 11.20
C LEU A 472 -16.45 12.28 10.21
N GLY A 473 -17.52 12.72 9.56
CA GLY A 473 -17.45 13.70 8.49
C GLY A 473 -16.53 13.23 7.38
N ALA A 474 -16.76 12.02 6.85
CA ALA A 474 -15.95 11.49 5.75
C ALA A 474 -15.98 12.47 4.57
N THR A 475 -14.83 12.88 4.07
CA THR A 475 -14.72 13.79 2.93
C THR A 475 -14.13 13.15 1.68
N ASP A 476 -13.42 12.05 1.85
CA ASP A 476 -12.68 11.38 0.78
C ASP A 476 -12.49 9.88 1.12
N TRP A 477 -12.43 9.07 0.07
CA TRP A 477 -12.09 7.66 0.06
C TRP A 477 -10.98 7.39 -0.94
N GLU A 478 -9.86 6.83 -0.48
CA GLU A 478 -8.76 6.47 -1.36
C GLU A 478 -8.55 4.96 -1.41
N THR A 479 -8.52 4.38 -2.62
CA THR A 479 -8.32 2.93 -2.80
C THR A 479 -6.93 2.58 -3.28
N PHE A 480 -6.35 1.56 -2.68
CA PHE A 480 -5.04 1.09 -3.11
C PHE A 480 -4.80 -0.39 -2.83
N GLN A 481 -3.84 -0.95 -3.57
CA GLN A 481 -3.45 -2.34 -3.46
C GLN A 481 -1.96 -2.46 -3.13
N ILE A 482 -1.63 -3.28 -2.12
CA ILE A 482 -0.25 -3.57 -1.74
C ILE A 482 -0.06 -5.08 -1.64
N ASN A 483 0.83 -5.63 -2.47
CA ASN A 483 1.17 -7.05 -2.47
C ASN A 483 -0.06 -8.00 -2.55
N GLY A 484 -1.05 -7.64 -3.36
CA GLY A 484 -2.27 -8.44 -3.53
C GLY A 484 -3.38 -8.15 -2.52
N ARG A 485 -3.08 -7.43 -1.42
CA ARG A 485 -4.06 -7.01 -0.41
C ARG A 485 -4.72 -5.70 -0.83
N PHE A 486 -6.03 -5.60 -0.60
CA PHE A 486 -6.84 -4.43 -0.98
C PHE A 486 -7.17 -3.59 0.24
N PHE A 487 -6.97 -2.29 0.12
CA PHE A 487 -7.20 -1.33 1.17
C PHE A 487 -8.07 -0.18 0.69
N LEU A 488 -8.69 0.47 1.66
CA LEU A 488 -9.54 1.64 1.48
C LEU A 488 -9.29 2.58 2.66
N ALA A 489 -8.83 3.80 2.41
CA ALA A 489 -8.59 4.82 3.45
C ALA A 489 -9.71 5.86 3.44
N VAL A 490 -10.24 6.20 4.62
CA VAL A 490 -11.18 7.32 4.77
C VAL A 490 -10.48 8.56 5.31
N ALA A 491 -10.75 9.72 4.72
CA ALA A 491 -10.43 11.01 5.31
C ALA A 491 -11.57 11.46 6.22
N ASN A 492 -11.36 11.44 7.54
CA ASN A 492 -12.31 11.97 8.51
C ASN A 492 -11.99 13.44 8.83
N SER A 493 -12.91 14.34 8.53
CA SER A 493 -12.66 15.79 8.57
C SER A 493 -13.06 16.48 9.87
N GLN A 494 -14.21 16.12 10.45
CA GLN A 494 -14.65 16.70 11.73
C GLN A 494 -15.72 15.85 12.42
N LYS A 495 -15.78 16.03 13.74
CA LYS A 495 -16.93 15.67 14.57
C LYS A 495 -17.61 16.93 15.08
N VAL A 496 -18.78 17.21 14.52
CA VAL A 496 -19.69 18.27 14.95
C VAL A 496 -20.47 17.78 16.17
N SER A 497 -20.43 18.56 17.25
CA SER A 497 -21.15 18.26 18.50
C SER A 497 -22.27 19.26 18.71
N GLU A 498 -23.46 18.80 19.09
CA GLU A 498 -24.58 19.70 19.38
C GLU A 498 -24.34 20.56 20.64
N HIS A 499 -23.62 20.02 21.64
CA HIS A 499 -23.47 20.60 22.98
C HIS A 499 -22.00 20.77 23.41
N GLY A 500 -21.10 21.10 22.48
CA GLY A 500 -19.68 21.30 22.76
C GLY A 500 -18.89 21.80 21.54
N PRO A 501 -17.57 22.03 21.67
CA PRO A 501 -16.76 22.45 20.53
C PRO A 501 -16.67 21.34 19.49
N ASN A 502 -16.62 21.73 18.21
CA ASN A 502 -16.32 20.80 17.12
C ASN A 502 -14.89 20.26 17.28
N VAL A 503 -14.70 18.99 16.95
CA VAL A 503 -13.40 18.32 17.02
C VAL A 503 -12.88 18.11 15.60
N TYR A 504 -11.70 18.65 15.31
CA TYR A 504 -11.04 18.55 13.99
C TYR A 504 -9.81 17.63 14.01
N SER A 505 -9.23 17.40 15.18
CA SER A 505 -8.16 16.40 15.36
C SER A 505 -8.79 15.03 15.65
N ILE A 506 -8.92 14.19 14.63
CA ILE A 506 -9.60 12.90 14.70
C ILE A 506 -8.85 11.85 13.89
N ASN A 507 -9.11 10.57 14.19
CA ASN A 507 -8.53 9.47 13.44
C ASN A 507 -9.20 9.35 12.07
N SER A 508 -8.38 9.31 11.04
CA SER A 508 -8.69 8.72 9.74
C SER A 508 -8.31 7.25 9.77
N THR A 509 -9.02 6.39 9.05
CA THR A 509 -8.88 4.94 9.18
C THR A 509 -8.59 4.30 7.83
N VAL A 510 -7.54 3.48 7.79
CA VAL A 510 -7.27 2.55 6.69
C VAL A 510 -7.96 1.24 7.01
N TYR A 511 -8.78 0.76 6.08
CA TYR A 511 -9.46 -0.53 6.13
C TYR A 511 -8.78 -1.51 5.18
N GLU A 512 -8.80 -2.80 5.52
CA GLU A 512 -8.38 -3.89 4.66
C GLU A 512 -9.57 -4.78 4.32
N LEU A 513 -9.68 -5.19 3.05
CA LEU A 513 -10.65 -6.20 2.65
C LEU A 513 -10.25 -7.57 3.18
N ASN A 514 -11.03 -8.10 4.12
CA ASN A 514 -10.91 -9.47 4.56
C ASN A 514 -11.66 -10.39 3.59
N MET A 515 -10.93 -11.20 2.83
CA MET A 515 -11.49 -12.12 1.84
C MET A 515 -12.31 -13.27 2.44
N LEU A 516 -12.09 -13.62 3.71
CA LEU A 516 -12.84 -14.68 4.39
C LEU A 516 -14.21 -14.18 4.84
N THR A 517 -14.26 -12.97 5.41
CA THR A 517 -15.52 -12.36 5.88
C THR A 517 -16.22 -11.55 4.79
N GLN A 518 -15.56 -11.33 3.64
CA GLN A 518 -16.04 -10.49 2.55
C GLN A 518 -16.47 -9.11 3.04
N SER A 519 -15.61 -8.47 3.83
CA SER A 519 -15.88 -7.16 4.42
C SER A 519 -14.60 -6.37 4.63
N PHE A 520 -14.70 -5.06 4.56
CA PHE A 520 -13.63 -4.15 4.96
C PHE A 520 -13.59 -4.06 6.49
N ILE A 521 -12.43 -4.37 7.06
CA ILE A 521 -12.18 -4.32 8.51
C ILE A 521 -11.11 -3.27 8.79
N PRO A 522 -11.16 -2.55 9.93
CA PRO A 522 -10.13 -1.59 10.29
C PRO A 522 -8.75 -2.26 10.32
N PHE A 523 -7.78 -1.67 9.63
CA PHE A 523 -6.39 -2.10 9.59
C PHE A 523 -5.50 -1.17 10.42
N GLN A 524 -5.68 0.15 10.26
CA GLN A 524 -4.87 1.15 10.96
C GLN A 524 -5.65 2.45 11.15
N ASP A 525 -5.60 3.02 12.35
CA ASP A 525 -5.99 4.40 12.59
C ASP A 525 -4.78 5.33 12.51
N ILE A 526 -4.96 6.47 11.86
CA ILE A 526 -3.97 7.52 11.71
C ILE A 526 -4.59 8.82 12.22
N LEU A 527 -3.98 9.43 13.23
CA LEU A 527 -4.43 10.74 13.71
C LEU A 527 -4.18 11.80 12.62
N THR A 528 -5.24 12.52 12.28
CA THR A 528 -5.25 13.56 11.25
C THR A 528 -5.92 14.84 11.75
N HIS A 529 -5.69 15.95 11.06
CA HIS A 529 -6.21 17.27 11.41
C HIS A 529 -7.10 17.80 10.29
N SER A 530 -8.40 17.51 10.42
CA SER A 530 -9.38 17.71 9.36
C SER A 530 -8.83 17.22 8.03
N ALA A 531 -8.64 15.89 7.95
CA ALA A 531 -8.22 15.25 6.71
C ALA A 531 -9.32 15.49 5.68
N VAL A 532 -8.92 15.98 4.52
CA VAL A 532 -9.85 16.31 3.43
C VAL A 532 -9.64 15.47 2.19
N ASP A 533 -8.47 14.85 2.09
CA ASP A 533 -8.02 14.05 0.95
C ASP A 533 -6.85 13.11 1.38
N TRP A 534 -6.80 11.93 0.77
CA TRP A 534 -5.72 10.96 0.81
C TRP A 534 -5.27 10.63 -0.61
N GLU A 535 -3.96 10.68 -0.85
CA GLU A 535 -3.42 10.29 -2.16
C GLU A 535 -2.41 9.14 -2.00
N PHE A 536 -2.62 8.06 -2.75
CA PHE A 536 -1.72 6.91 -2.78
C PHE A 536 -0.75 6.96 -3.95
N PHE A 537 0.55 6.80 -3.66
CA PHE A 537 1.55 6.79 -4.72
C PHE A 537 2.68 5.80 -4.46
N SER A 538 3.44 5.54 -5.53
CA SER A 538 4.59 4.64 -5.51
C SER A 538 5.85 5.33 -6.02
N VAL A 539 6.97 5.10 -5.35
CA VAL A 539 8.30 5.45 -5.83
C VAL A 539 9.14 4.18 -5.83
N GLY A 540 9.48 3.69 -7.02
CA GLY A 540 10.06 2.36 -7.20
C GLY A 540 9.17 1.26 -6.58
N GLU A 541 9.76 0.46 -5.69
CA GLU A 541 9.03 -0.59 -4.97
C GLU A 541 8.27 -0.06 -3.74
N GLU A 542 8.63 1.12 -3.22
CA GLU A 542 8.02 1.68 -2.02
C GLU A 542 6.61 2.23 -2.30
N LYS A 543 5.77 2.20 -1.27
CA LYS A 543 4.36 2.59 -1.32
C LYS A 543 4.11 3.65 -0.26
N PHE A 544 3.38 4.70 -0.62
CA PHE A 544 3.17 5.87 0.21
C PHE A 544 1.71 6.29 0.20
N LEU A 545 1.31 6.92 1.30
CA LEU A 545 0.09 7.72 1.40
C LEU A 545 0.48 9.13 1.79
N VAL A 546 -0.15 10.15 1.24
CA VAL A 546 -0.07 11.52 1.73
C VAL A 546 -1.46 12.00 2.14
N VAL A 547 -1.55 12.70 3.28
CA VAL A 547 -2.79 13.29 3.77
C VAL A 547 -2.81 14.79 3.55
N ALA A 548 -3.93 15.32 3.05
CA ALA A 548 -4.24 16.74 3.13
C ALA A 548 -4.82 17.07 4.52
N ASN A 549 -3.96 17.48 5.46
CA ASN A 549 -4.42 18.06 6.73
C ASN A 549 -4.80 19.53 6.49
N SER A 550 -6.08 19.88 6.66
CA SER A 550 -6.59 21.21 6.32
C SER A 550 -6.65 22.16 7.51
N HIS A 551 -7.08 21.68 8.69
CA HIS A 551 -7.38 22.53 9.85
C HIS A 551 -7.37 21.72 11.16
N ASP A 552 -6.77 22.26 12.23
CA ASP A 552 -6.69 21.59 13.55
C ASP A 552 -7.74 22.06 14.57
N GLY A 553 -8.57 23.05 14.22
CA GLY A 553 -9.49 23.74 15.12
C GLY A 553 -9.09 25.19 15.42
N ILE A 554 -7.85 25.57 15.10
CA ILE A 554 -7.25 26.88 15.40
C ILE A 554 -6.71 27.53 14.12
N SER A 555 -6.03 26.77 13.26
CA SER A 555 -5.27 27.29 12.12
C SER A 555 -5.36 26.40 10.89
N TYR A 556 -5.35 27.04 9.71
CA TYR A 556 -5.20 26.36 8.41
C TYR A 556 -3.72 26.13 8.02
N SER A 557 -2.76 26.65 8.81
CA SER A 557 -1.34 26.40 8.60
C SER A 557 -0.96 25.04 9.20
N GLN A 558 -1.23 23.97 8.45
CA GLN A 558 -1.03 22.59 8.89
C GLN A 558 0.03 21.89 8.04
N ASN A 559 0.68 20.89 8.62
CA ASN A 559 1.55 20.03 7.84
C ASN A 559 0.75 18.87 7.25
N SER A 560 0.85 18.71 5.94
CA SER A 560 0.54 17.44 5.29
C SER A 560 1.63 16.42 5.63
N VAL A 561 1.28 15.14 5.76
CA VAL A 561 2.21 14.10 6.20
C VAL A 561 2.25 13.01 5.14
N VAL A 562 3.47 12.63 4.74
CA VAL A 562 3.72 11.48 3.86
C VAL A 562 4.06 10.30 4.74
N TYR A 563 3.33 9.21 4.56
CA TYR A 563 3.52 7.96 5.25
C TYR A 563 4.07 6.91 4.28
N ARG A 564 5.02 6.11 4.74
CA ARG A 564 5.56 4.97 3.99
C ARG A 564 5.02 3.67 4.54
N TRP A 565 4.63 2.77 3.64
CA TRP A 565 4.24 1.42 3.98
C TRP A 565 5.43 0.60 4.52
N GLN A 566 5.24 -0.02 5.67
CA GLN A 566 6.25 -0.80 6.40
C GLN A 566 5.78 -2.23 6.71
N GLY A 567 4.91 -2.77 5.85
CA GLY A 567 4.38 -4.12 6.02
C GLY A 567 3.40 -4.19 7.19
N TYR A 568 3.76 -4.91 8.26
CA TYR A 568 2.87 -5.11 9.40
C TYR A 568 2.73 -3.86 10.28
N GLU A 569 3.72 -2.97 10.31
CA GLU A 569 3.61 -1.68 11.00
C GLU A 569 2.63 -0.73 10.30
N GLY A 570 2.11 -1.11 9.12
CA GLY A 570 1.24 -0.28 8.31
C GLY A 570 1.98 0.93 7.74
N PHE A 571 1.31 2.07 7.70
CA PHE A 571 1.83 3.34 7.24
C PHE A 571 2.51 4.11 8.38
N VAL A 572 3.79 4.44 8.20
CA VAL A 572 4.60 5.16 9.19
C VAL A 572 5.02 6.51 8.60
N PRO A 573 4.90 7.64 9.33
CA PRO A 573 5.26 8.94 8.79
C PRO A 573 6.75 9.00 8.45
N VAL A 574 7.07 9.56 7.28
CA VAL A 574 8.44 9.70 6.76
C VAL A 574 8.78 11.14 6.36
N HIS A 575 7.80 11.92 5.92
CA HIS A 575 7.99 13.34 5.61
C HIS A 575 6.83 14.17 6.13
N SER A 576 7.11 15.43 6.45
CA SER A 576 6.12 16.43 6.86
C SER A 576 6.29 17.65 5.98
N LEU A 577 5.23 18.02 5.25
CA LEU A 577 5.22 19.07 4.25
C LEU A 577 4.39 20.24 4.77
N PRO A 578 4.98 21.43 5.00
CA PRO A 578 4.21 22.60 5.40
C PRO A 578 3.22 23.00 4.31
N THR A 579 1.94 22.97 4.64
CA THR A 579 0.84 23.31 3.75
C THR A 579 -0.08 24.35 4.39
N PHE A 580 -0.91 25.01 3.59
CA PHE A 580 -1.82 26.05 4.07
C PHE A 580 -3.20 25.83 3.47
N GLY A 581 -4.17 25.45 4.30
CA GLY A 581 -5.51 25.08 3.88
C GLY A 581 -5.49 24.02 2.78
N CYS A 582 -4.63 23.01 2.94
CA CYS A 582 -4.48 21.92 1.97
C CYS A 582 -5.85 21.31 1.70
N ARG A 583 -6.19 21.12 0.44
CA ARG A 583 -7.50 20.61 0.05
C ARG A 583 -7.44 19.30 -0.73
N ASP A 584 -6.34 19.07 -1.43
CA ASP A 584 -6.18 17.94 -2.34
C ASP A 584 -4.69 17.76 -2.65
N TRP A 585 -4.26 16.52 -2.89
CA TRP A 585 -2.94 16.07 -3.30
C TRP A 585 -3.02 15.18 -4.53
N GLU A 586 -2.10 15.38 -5.47
CA GLU A 586 -2.04 14.57 -6.68
C GLU A 586 -0.60 14.13 -6.95
N TYR A 587 -0.42 12.87 -7.31
CA TYR A 587 0.84 12.32 -7.79
C TYR A 587 0.91 12.26 -9.32
N PHE A 588 2.05 12.67 -9.88
CA PHE A 588 2.29 12.50 -11.31
C PHE A 588 3.75 12.26 -11.66
N SER A 589 3.97 11.65 -12.81
CA SER A 589 5.30 11.39 -13.36
C SER A 589 5.46 12.00 -14.75
N THR A 590 6.67 12.45 -15.03
CA THR A 590 7.10 12.97 -16.34
C THR A 590 8.43 12.31 -16.71
N GLU A 591 8.97 12.62 -17.90
CA GLU A 591 10.32 12.20 -18.27
C GLU A 591 11.40 12.77 -17.32
N ASP A 592 11.11 13.89 -16.65
CA ASP A 592 12.03 14.57 -15.73
C ASP A 592 11.97 14.03 -14.28
N GLY A 593 11.09 13.07 -14.00
CA GLY A 593 10.92 12.42 -12.69
C GLY A 593 9.48 12.44 -12.17
N SER A 594 9.33 12.12 -10.88
CA SER A 594 8.06 12.09 -10.17
C SER A 594 7.84 13.33 -9.31
N PHE A 595 6.57 13.71 -9.16
CA PHE A 595 6.14 14.94 -8.52
C PHE A 595 4.88 14.70 -7.69
N LEU A 596 4.69 15.57 -6.69
CA LEU A 596 3.43 15.76 -5.98
C LEU A 596 2.98 17.19 -6.19
N ILE A 597 1.68 17.44 -6.22
CA ILE A 597 1.12 18.80 -6.19
C ILE A 597 0.01 18.86 -5.15
N TYR A 598 -0.07 19.95 -4.39
CA TYR A 598 -1.22 20.20 -3.52
C TYR A 598 -1.99 21.46 -3.90
N SER A 599 -3.29 21.46 -3.58
CA SER A 599 -4.19 22.59 -3.75
C SER A 599 -4.55 23.28 -2.43
N SER A 600 -4.81 24.59 -2.47
CA SER A 600 -5.15 25.38 -1.28
C SER A 600 -6.55 26.00 -1.37
N ALA A 601 -7.36 25.74 -0.34
CA ALA A 601 -8.69 26.33 -0.17
C ALA A 601 -8.65 27.73 0.48
N THR A 602 -7.49 28.19 0.95
CA THR A 602 -7.33 29.49 1.67
C THR A 602 -6.43 30.48 0.94
N SER A 603 -5.77 30.03 -0.13
CA SER A 603 -4.87 30.82 -0.96
C SER A 603 -4.97 30.40 -2.42
N ARG A 604 -4.67 31.30 -3.34
CA ARG A 604 -4.50 30.99 -4.77
C ARG A 604 -3.17 30.28 -5.10
N LEU A 605 -2.34 30.02 -4.08
CA LEU A 605 -1.05 29.35 -4.24
C LEU A 605 -1.22 27.84 -4.04
N SER A 606 -1.01 27.10 -5.13
CA SER A 606 -0.71 25.67 -5.12
C SER A 606 0.79 25.46 -5.26
N LYS A 607 1.31 24.30 -4.86
CA LYS A 607 2.74 24.01 -4.97
C LYS A 607 2.99 22.63 -5.55
N VAL A 608 3.94 22.56 -6.47
CA VAL A 608 4.50 21.32 -7.00
C VAL A 608 5.79 21.01 -6.28
N PHE A 609 5.97 19.76 -5.92
CA PHE A 609 7.16 19.21 -5.30
C PHE A 609 7.76 18.14 -6.19
N LYS A 610 9.09 18.10 -6.27
CA LYS A 610 9.82 17.04 -6.95
C LYS A 610 10.22 15.96 -5.94
N LEU A 611 9.94 14.72 -6.27
CA LEU A 611 10.37 13.56 -5.50
C LEU A 611 11.79 13.18 -5.92
N LYS A 612 12.75 13.30 -5.01
CA LYS A 612 14.15 12.93 -5.27
C LYS A 612 14.41 11.51 -4.84
N THR A 613 15.07 10.77 -5.72
CA THR A 613 15.33 9.35 -5.57
C THR A 613 16.83 9.06 -5.70
N TYR A 614 17.32 7.98 -5.08
CA TYR A 614 18.73 7.53 -5.17
C TYR A 614 18.87 6.06 -5.55
#